data_AF-A0A0G0GIW2-F1
#
_entry.id   AF-A0A0G0GIW2-F1
#
_cell.length_a   1.000
_cell.length_b   1.000
_cell.length_c   1.000
_cell.angle_alpha   90.00
_cell.angle_beta   90.00
_cell.angle_gamma   90.00
#
_symmetry.space_group_name_H-M   'P 1'
#
loop_
_entity.id
_entity.type
_entity.pdbx_description
1 polymer ?
#
loop_
_entity_poly.entity_id
_entity_poly.type
_entity_poly.pdbx_seq_one_letter_code
_entity_poly.pdbx_strand_id
1 'polypeptide(L)'
;MTKKILFYYCLLVSLFITISGVISSQNPQQLLFQLIFIPIAIYFSYTAIETFFSKKKSPKKKEEHNKSALILTLVFFIVLLVNSILKISKKSTTVNNVSKKIVLTISPKPTPASFVTLKNDFINDKVNVRDSSSIKGKIIGQMENKPYLFLKKKDSWYEIIFNGKTHGFVNEEFVEIKK
;
A
#
# COMPACT_ATOMS: atom_id res chain seq x y z
N MET A 1 -38.43 -15.65 -7.59
CA MET A 1 -38.07 -14.20 -7.60
C MET A 1 -36.72 -13.93 -6.95
N THR A 2 -36.46 -14.49 -5.76
CA THR A 2 -35.23 -14.29 -4.96
C THR A 2 -33.91 -14.51 -5.71
N LYS A 3 -33.79 -15.57 -6.54
CA LYS A 3 -32.57 -15.84 -7.32
C LYS A 3 -32.21 -14.74 -8.34
N LYS A 4 -33.22 -14.09 -8.94
CA LYS A 4 -33.00 -12.98 -9.89
C LYS A 4 -32.55 -11.72 -9.17
N ILE A 5 -33.16 -11.44 -8.02
CA ILE A 5 -32.78 -10.31 -7.15
C ILE A 5 -31.35 -10.45 -6.64
N LEU A 6 -30.97 -11.65 -6.17
CA LEU A 6 -29.60 -11.94 -5.75
C LEU A 6 -28.60 -11.72 -6.90
N PHE A 7 -28.94 -12.16 -8.11
CA PHE A 7 -28.10 -11.98 -9.29
C PHE A 7 -27.87 -10.49 -9.63
N TYR A 8 -28.93 -9.68 -9.66
CA TYR A 8 -28.79 -8.23 -9.90
C TYR A 8 -28.00 -7.52 -8.80
N TYR A 9 -28.15 -7.96 -7.55
CA TYR A 9 -27.36 -7.45 -6.44
C TYR A 9 -25.87 -7.77 -6.63
N CYS A 10 -25.53 -9.01 -6.99
CA CYS A 10 -24.16 -9.40 -7.30
C CYS A 10 -23.58 -8.60 -8.48
N LEU A 11 -24.38 -8.34 -9.52
CA LEU A 11 -23.95 -7.50 -10.64
C LEU A 11 -23.63 -6.09 -10.18
N LEU A 12 -24.55 -5.45 -9.44
CA LEU A 12 -24.38 -4.09 -8.93
C LEU A 12 -23.14 -3.97 -8.03
N VAL A 13 -22.95 -4.93 -7.12
CA VAL A 13 -21.79 -4.97 -6.21
C VAL A 13 -20.49 -5.16 -7.00
N SER A 14 -20.46 -6.07 -7.98
CA SER A 14 -19.28 -6.30 -8.81
C SER A 14 -18.91 -5.06 -9.64
N LEU A 15 -19.90 -4.37 -10.20
CA LEU A 15 -19.72 -3.15 -10.97
C LEU A 15 -19.25 -1.98 -10.09
N PHE A 16 -19.81 -1.87 -8.88
CA PHE A 16 -19.40 -0.86 -7.91
C PHE A 16 -17.94 -1.05 -7.48
N ILE A 17 -17.53 -2.28 -7.19
CA ILE A 17 -16.14 -2.61 -6.83
C ILE A 17 -15.21 -2.33 -8.02
N THR A 18 -15.62 -2.68 -9.24
CA THR A 18 -14.79 -2.45 -10.43
C THR A 18 -14.62 -0.96 -10.76
N ILE A 19 -15.68 -0.16 -10.65
CA ILE A 19 -15.60 1.28 -10.90
C ILE A 19 -14.84 1.98 -9.78
N SER A 20 -15.15 1.69 -8.51
CA SER A 20 -14.52 2.35 -7.37
C SER A 20 -13.03 2.04 -7.27
N GLY A 21 -12.63 0.79 -7.53
CA GLY A 21 -11.22 0.41 -7.51
C GLY A 21 -10.39 1.05 -8.64
N VAL A 22 -11.00 1.28 -9.81
CA VAL A 22 -10.32 2.02 -10.90
C VAL A 22 -10.15 3.49 -10.53
N ILE A 23 -11.22 4.14 -10.05
CA ILE A 23 -11.22 5.57 -9.67
C ILE A 23 -10.25 5.84 -8.50
N SER A 24 -10.17 4.93 -7.52
CA SER A 24 -9.32 5.10 -6.34
C SER A 24 -7.84 4.78 -6.59
N SER A 25 -7.49 4.20 -7.74
CA SER A 25 -6.12 3.75 -7.98
C SER A 25 -5.19 4.94 -8.25
N GLN A 26 -4.17 5.10 -7.39
CA GLN A 26 -3.09 6.08 -7.62
C GLN A 26 -1.80 5.42 -8.09
N ASN A 27 -1.73 4.08 -8.08
CA ASN A 27 -0.56 3.30 -8.45
C ASN A 27 -0.88 2.19 -9.47
N PRO A 28 0.01 1.93 -10.44
CA PRO A 28 -0.18 0.89 -11.45
C PRO A 28 -0.23 -0.53 -10.84
N GLN A 29 0.41 -0.74 -9.67
CA GLN A 29 0.33 -2.01 -8.96
C GLN A 29 -1.06 -2.27 -8.35
N GLN A 30 -1.83 -1.23 -8.02
CA GLN A 30 -3.20 -1.37 -7.51
C GLN A 30 -4.17 -1.73 -8.64
N LEU A 31 -3.94 -1.22 -9.86
CA LEU A 31 -4.70 -1.60 -11.05
C LEU A 31 -4.54 -3.08 -11.42
N LEU A 32 -3.40 -3.70 -11.11
CA LEU A 32 -3.22 -5.15 -11.34
C LEU A 32 -4.16 -6.00 -10.48
N PHE A 33 -4.48 -5.58 -9.25
CA PHE A 33 -5.46 -6.29 -8.43
C PHE A 33 -6.88 -6.14 -8.97
N GLN A 34 -7.16 -5.02 -9.64
CA GLN A 34 -8.44 -4.78 -10.30
C GLN A 34 -8.69 -5.73 -11.48
N LEU A 35 -7.61 -6.16 -12.14
CA LEU A 35 -7.67 -7.10 -13.26
C LEU A 35 -8.28 -8.46 -12.86
N ILE A 36 -8.21 -8.83 -11.58
CA ILE A 36 -8.79 -10.08 -11.04
C ILE A 36 -10.32 -10.02 -11.04
N PHE A 37 -10.92 -8.83 -10.92
CA PHE A 37 -12.37 -8.66 -10.85
C PHE A 37 -13.03 -8.45 -12.23
N ILE A 38 -12.24 -8.19 -13.27
CA ILE A 38 -12.75 -7.97 -14.64
C ILE A 38 -13.46 -9.21 -15.21
N PRO A 39 -12.93 -10.45 -15.11
CA PRO A 39 -13.64 -11.63 -15.62
C PRO A 39 -15.00 -11.86 -14.97
N ILE A 40 -15.10 -11.54 -13.67
CA ILE A 40 -16.33 -11.68 -12.88
C ILE A 40 -17.37 -10.65 -13.35
N ALA A 41 -16.96 -9.39 -13.49
CA ALA A 41 -17.84 -8.33 -13.99
C ALA A 41 -18.29 -8.59 -15.43
N ILE A 42 -17.39 -9.07 -16.30
CA ILE A 42 -17.73 -9.45 -17.69
C ILE A 42 -18.74 -10.59 -17.71
N TYR A 43 -18.56 -11.63 -16.89
CA TYR A 43 -19.49 -12.75 -16.83
C TYR A 43 -20.90 -12.31 -16.39
N PHE A 44 -21.00 -11.55 -15.29
CA PHE A 44 -22.29 -11.05 -14.83
C PHE A 44 -22.95 -10.10 -15.83
N SER A 45 -22.16 -9.24 -16.49
CA SER A 45 -22.65 -8.34 -17.53
C SER A 45 -23.14 -9.10 -18.76
N TYR A 46 -22.40 -10.10 -19.21
CA TYR A 46 -22.78 -10.97 -20.33
C TYR A 46 -24.10 -11.71 -20.03
N THR A 47 -24.21 -12.34 -18.86
CA THR A 47 -25.44 -13.03 -18.46
C THR A 47 -26.61 -12.06 -18.28
N ALA A 48 -26.38 -10.84 -17.77
CA ALA A 48 -27.42 -9.83 -17.67
C ALA A 48 -27.92 -9.39 -19.05
N ILE A 49 -27.01 -9.12 -19.98
CA ILE A 49 -27.32 -8.81 -21.38
C ILE A 49 -28.10 -9.96 -22.01
N GLU A 50 -27.62 -11.20 -21.87
CA GLU A 50 -28.32 -12.39 -22.38
C GLU A 50 -29.75 -12.51 -21.81
N THR A 51 -29.95 -12.27 -20.51
CA THR A 51 -31.29 -12.30 -19.90
C THR A 51 -32.20 -11.16 -20.37
N PHE A 52 -31.64 -10.00 -20.74
CA PHE A 52 -32.40 -8.83 -21.18
C PHE A 52 -32.79 -8.92 -22.67
N PHE A 53 -31.88 -9.42 -23.51
CA PHE A 53 -32.10 -9.58 -24.95
C PHE A 53 -32.74 -10.93 -25.34
N SER A 54 -32.64 -11.98 -24.53
CA SER A 54 -33.16 -13.32 -24.86
C SER A 54 -34.64 -13.55 -24.52
N LYS A 55 -35.50 -12.51 -24.61
CA LYS A 55 -36.96 -12.71 -24.58
C LYS A 55 -37.49 -13.63 -25.70
N LYS A 56 -36.62 -14.05 -26.65
CA LYS A 56 -36.90 -15.11 -27.64
C LYS A 56 -35.67 -16.00 -27.86
N LYS A 57 -35.44 -16.96 -26.96
CA LYS A 57 -35.14 -18.38 -27.30
C LYS A 57 -34.71 -19.13 -26.05
N SER A 58 -35.44 -20.21 -25.77
CA SER A 58 -34.89 -21.43 -25.18
C SER A 58 -35.05 -22.51 -26.26
N PRO A 59 -34.07 -23.38 -26.52
CA PRO A 59 -33.78 -24.45 -25.54
C PRO A 59 -32.30 -24.87 -25.41
N LYS A 60 -32.03 -25.45 -24.21
CA LYS A 60 -31.08 -26.51 -23.85
C LYS A 60 -29.66 -26.46 -24.47
N LYS A 61 -28.67 -26.12 -23.63
CA LYS A 61 -27.39 -26.84 -23.63
C LYS A 61 -27.40 -27.77 -22.43
N LYS A 62 -27.23 -29.07 -22.66
CA LYS A 62 -26.95 -30.05 -21.59
C LYS A 62 -25.80 -29.46 -20.78
N GLU A 63 -26.07 -29.22 -19.50
CA GLU A 63 -25.05 -29.00 -18.49
C GLU A 63 -24.35 -30.35 -18.27
N GLU A 64 -23.60 -30.79 -19.28
CA GLU A 64 -22.56 -31.76 -19.06
C GLU A 64 -21.46 -30.96 -18.39
N HIS A 65 -21.60 -30.91 -17.07
CA HIS A 65 -20.65 -30.40 -16.13
C HIS A 65 -19.39 -31.23 -16.33
N ASN A 66 -18.58 -30.85 -17.32
CA ASN A 66 -17.30 -31.46 -17.62
C ASN A 66 -16.47 -31.22 -16.36
N LYS A 67 -16.55 -32.16 -15.41
CA LYS A 67 -15.86 -32.08 -14.12
C LYS A 67 -14.38 -31.77 -14.36
N SER A 68 -13.84 -32.27 -15.48
CA SER A 68 -12.52 -31.91 -16.02
C SER A 68 -12.30 -30.40 -16.23
N ALA A 69 -13.22 -29.67 -16.86
CA ALA A 69 -13.09 -28.23 -17.06
C ALA A 69 -13.13 -27.45 -15.74
N LEU A 70 -13.99 -27.87 -14.80
CA LEU A 70 -14.07 -27.27 -13.47
C LEU A 70 -12.86 -27.60 -12.59
N ILE A 71 -12.31 -28.81 -12.73
CA ILE A 71 -11.06 -29.21 -12.10
C ILE A 71 -9.91 -28.41 -12.70
N LEU A 72 -9.88 -28.20 -14.02
CA LEU A 72 -8.83 -27.44 -14.69
C LEU A 72 -8.85 -25.96 -14.27
N THR A 73 -10.02 -25.34 -14.13
CA THR A 73 -10.13 -23.96 -13.62
C THR A 73 -9.74 -23.87 -12.14
N LEU A 74 -10.13 -24.85 -11.32
CA LEU A 74 -9.72 -24.93 -9.91
C LEU A 74 -8.20 -25.09 -9.77
N VAL A 75 -7.60 -26.00 -10.55
CA VAL A 75 -6.15 -26.24 -10.57
C VAL A 75 -5.41 -24.99 -11.04
N PHE A 76 -5.90 -24.31 -12.09
CA PHE A 76 -5.31 -23.06 -12.55
C PHE A 76 -5.36 -21.97 -11.46
N PHE A 77 -6.48 -21.85 -10.74
CA PHE A 77 -6.62 -20.89 -9.64
C PHE A 77 -5.68 -21.24 -8.46
N ILE A 78 -5.54 -22.54 -8.13
CA ILE A 78 -4.60 -23.02 -7.11
C ILE A 78 -3.15 -22.74 -7.52
N VAL A 79 -2.78 -22.98 -8.78
CA VAL A 79 -1.43 -22.70 -9.31
C VAL A 79 -1.13 -21.20 -9.24
N LEU A 80 -2.11 -20.33 -9.57
CA LEU A 80 -1.96 -18.88 -9.40
C LEU A 80 -1.82 -18.46 -7.94
N LEU A 81 -2.60 -19.06 -7.03
CA LEU A 81 -2.53 -18.83 -5.58
C LEU A 81 -1.16 -19.23 -5.03
N VAL A 82 -0.67 -20.42 -5.40
CA VAL A 82 0.65 -20.93 -5.00
C VAL A 82 1.75 -20.03 -5.55
N ASN A 83 1.69 -19.61 -6.82
CA ASN A 83 2.69 -18.69 -7.38
C ASN A 83 2.68 -17.31 -6.71
N SER A 84 1.50 -16.81 -6.30
CA SER A 84 1.38 -15.57 -5.53
C SER A 84 1.99 -15.71 -4.13
N ILE A 85 1.72 -16.83 -3.43
CA ILE A 85 2.28 -17.14 -2.11
C ILE A 85 3.80 -17.38 -2.20
N LEU A 86 4.29 -18.06 -3.25
CA LEU A 86 5.72 -18.28 -3.48
C LEU A 86 6.46 -16.96 -3.78
N LYS A 87 5.81 -15.99 -4.45
CA LYS A 87 6.35 -14.66 -4.68
C LYS A 87 6.40 -13.83 -3.39
N ILE A 88 5.45 -14.04 -2.48
CA ILE A 88 5.46 -13.50 -1.11
C ILE A 88 6.58 -14.14 -0.28
N SER A 89 6.83 -15.45 -0.44
CA SER A 89 7.92 -16.17 0.25
C SER A 89 9.30 -15.75 -0.26
N LYS A 90 9.52 -15.62 -1.57
CA LYS A 90 10.79 -15.08 -2.14
C LYS A 90 10.99 -13.59 -1.89
N LYS A 91 9.93 -12.84 -1.54
CA LYS A 91 10.03 -11.45 -1.07
C LYS A 91 10.22 -11.34 0.43
N SER A 92 10.05 -12.44 1.17
CA SER A 92 10.35 -12.57 2.60
C SER A 92 11.73 -13.20 2.82
N THR A 93 12.74 -12.56 2.25
CA THR A 93 14.10 -12.53 2.79
C THR A 93 14.68 -11.19 2.33
N THR A 94 14.14 -10.10 2.84
CA THR A 94 14.86 -9.35 3.87
C THR A 94 13.88 -8.94 4.98
N VAL A 95 13.69 -9.84 5.93
CA VAL A 95 13.54 -9.43 7.33
C VAL A 95 14.67 -10.12 8.05
N ASN A 96 15.69 -9.33 8.39
CA ASN A 96 16.56 -9.69 9.49
C ASN A 96 15.69 -9.63 10.75
N ASN A 97 15.06 -10.75 11.10
CA ASN A 97 14.60 -10.96 12.47
C ASN A 97 15.83 -11.37 13.26
N VAL A 98 16.47 -10.43 13.94
CA VAL A 98 17.20 -10.80 15.15
C VAL A 98 16.15 -10.85 16.27
N SER A 99 15.53 -12.01 16.42
CA SER A 99 14.79 -12.31 17.65
C SER A 99 15.78 -12.36 18.80
N LYS A 100 15.59 -11.45 19.75
CA LYS A 100 15.79 -11.61 21.18
C LYS A 100 16.52 -12.90 21.60
N LYS A 101 17.85 -12.82 21.72
CA LYS A 101 18.63 -13.70 22.61
C LYS A 101 19.30 -12.81 23.65
N ILE A 102 18.88 -12.95 24.90
CA ILE A 102 19.49 -12.29 26.06
C ILE A 102 20.82 -12.99 26.33
N VAL A 103 21.93 -12.28 26.16
CA VAL A 103 23.19 -12.49 26.90
C VAL A 103 23.75 -11.11 27.22
N LEU A 104 24.01 -10.89 28.50
CA LEU A 104 24.47 -9.66 29.15
C LEU A 104 25.88 -9.25 28.71
N THR A 105 26.28 -8.05 29.17
CA THR A 105 27.61 -7.40 29.12
C THR A 105 27.80 -6.62 27.80
N ILE A 106 27.86 -5.29 27.72
CA ILE A 106 28.25 -4.23 28.67
C ILE A 106 27.72 -2.89 28.13
N SER A 107 27.28 -1.99 29.01
CA SER A 107 26.80 -0.62 28.73
C SER A 107 27.60 0.12 27.63
N PRO A 108 26.98 0.62 26.53
CA PRO A 108 27.49 1.78 25.83
C PRO A 108 26.75 3.01 26.36
N LYS A 109 27.43 3.71 27.26
CA LYS A 109 27.44 5.16 27.50
C LYS A 109 26.21 5.94 26.99
N PRO A 110 25.51 6.73 27.84
CA PRO A 110 24.37 7.55 27.41
C PRO A 110 24.79 8.39 26.19
N THR A 111 24.29 8.03 25.01
CA THR A 111 24.48 8.85 23.81
C THR A 111 23.77 10.16 24.10
N PRO A 112 24.48 11.30 24.16
CA PRO A 112 23.85 12.58 24.45
C PRO A 112 22.77 12.81 23.39
N ALA A 113 21.53 12.90 23.84
CA ALA A 113 20.40 13.25 22.99
C ALA A 113 20.73 14.62 22.38
N SER A 114 21.18 14.60 21.13
CA SER A 114 21.50 15.81 20.40
C SER A 114 20.19 16.35 19.86
N PHE A 115 19.98 17.65 19.99
CA PHE A 115 18.78 18.33 19.52
C PHE A 115 19.12 19.18 18.30
N VAL A 116 18.22 19.19 17.34
CA VAL A 116 18.29 20.08 16.18
C VAL A 116 17.41 21.29 16.47
N THR A 117 17.98 22.48 16.38
CA THR A 117 17.27 23.76 16.47
C THR A 117 17.50 24.59 15.22
N LEU A 118 16.60 25.53 14.94
CA LEU A 118 16.83 26.54 13.91
C LEU A 118 18.05 27.39 14.28
N LYS A 119 18.89 27.72 13.28
CA LYS A 119 19.94 28.72 13.46
C LYS A 119 19.30 30.09 13.70
N ASN A 120 19.98 30.95 14.45
CA ASN A 120 19.47 32.27 14.81
C ASN A 120 19.02 33.11 13.61
N ASP A 121 19.73 33.01 12.48
CA ASP A 121 19.42 33.75 11.25
C ASP A 121 18.08 33.33 10.62
N PHE A 122 17.63 32.09 10.88
CA PHE A 122 16.41 31.50 10.32
C PHE A 122 15.31 31.27 11.36
N ILE A 123 15.43 31.83 12.57
CA ILE A 123 14.42 31.66 13.64
C ILE A 123 13.04 32.18 13.22
N ASN A 124 13.00 33.27 12.43
CA ASN A 124 11.76 33.85 11.93
C ASN A 124 11.31 33.24 10.59
N ASP A 125 12.13 32.36 10.01
CA ASP A 125 11.86 31.76 8.71
C ASP A 125 11.13 30.43 8.84
N LYS A 126 10.21 30.20 7.90
CA LYS A 126 9.41 28.98 7.82
C LYS A 126 10.21 27.87 7.14
N VAL A 127 11.12 27.24 7.89
CA VAL A 127 11.92 26.12 7.38
C VAL A 127 11.03 24.89 7.20
N ASN A 128 11.04 24.33 5.99
CA ASN A 128 10.20 23.18 5.65
C ASN A 128 10.83 21.86 6.12
N VAL A 129 10.02 21.03 6.76
CA VAL A 129 10.34 19.62 7.04
C VAL A 129 9.79 18.78 5.89
N ARG A 130 10.64 17.92 5.33
CA ARG A 130 10.30 17.06 4.18
C ARG A 130 10.25 15.59 4.56
N ASP A 131 9.53 14.80 3.76
CA ASP A 131 9.44 13.35 3.91
C ASP A 131 10.72 12.59 3.50
N SER A 132 11.60 13.26 2.78
CA SER A 132 12.81 12.69 2.18
C SER A 132 13.95 13.71 2.18
N SER A 133 15.19 13.21 2.14
CA SER A 133 16.43 13.99 2.12
C SER A 133 16.70 14.67 0.76
N SER A 134 15.68 15.30 0.17
CA SER A 134 15.76 15.93 -1.16
C SER A 134 14.89 17.17 -1.25
N ILE A 135 15.32 18.15 -2.05
CA ILE A 135 14.57 19.37 -2.36
C ILE A 135 13.25 19.06 -3.10
N LYS A 136 13.23 17.95 -3.86
CA LYS A 136 12.02 17.45 -4.54
C LYS A 136 11.08 16.68 -3.61
N GLY A 137 11.46 16.44 -2.35
CA GLY A 137 10.67 15.73 -1.36
C GLY A 137 9.39 16.47 -0.99
N LYS A 138 8.35 15.75 -0.58
CA LYS A 138 7.08 16.34 -0.15
C LYS A 138 7.28 17.07 1.17
N ILE A 139 6.75 18.29 1.27
CA ILE A 139 6.74 19.04 2.53
C ILE A 139 5.69 18.40 3.44
N ILE A 140 6.13 17.89 4.59
CA ILE A 140 5.26 17.27 5.61
C ILE A 140 4.88 18.24 6.73
N GLY A 141 5.60 19.35 6.83
CA GLY A 141 5.33 20.40 7.81
C GLY A 141 6.40 21.48 7.78
N GLN A 142 6.34 22.36 8.77
CA GLN A 142 7.34 23.40 8.99
C GLN A 142 7.94 23.21 10.37
N MET A 143 9.22 23.52 10.50
CA MET A 143 9.95 23.46 11.75
C MET A 143 9.55 24.69 12.58
N GLU A 144 9.21 24.48 13.84
CA GLU A 144 9.02 25.56 14.79
C GLU A 144 10.34 25.87 15.52
N ASN A 145 10.42 27.02 16.18
CA ASN A 145 11.58 27.39 17.00
C ASN A 145 11.60 26.60 18.33
N LYS A 146 11.74 25.28 18.23
CA LYS A 146 11.82 24.34 19.34
C LYS A 146 12.86 23.24 19.05
N PRO A 147 13.44 22.61 20.07
CA PRO A 147 14.38 21.51 19.88
C PRO A 147 13.67 20.25 19.39
N TYR A 148 14.20 19.64 18.32
CA TYR A 148 13.77 18.34 17.81
C TYR A 148 14.85 17.29 18.03
N LEU A 149 14.48 16.04 18.29
CA LEU A 149 15.44 14.96 18.52
C LEU A 149 16.20 14.63 17.22
N PHE A 150 17.52 14.71 17.25
CA PHE A 150 18.39 14.29 16.15
C PHE A 150 18.55 12.77 16.14
N LEU A 151 18.33 12.14 14.98
CA LEU A 151 18.57 10.70 14.81
C LEU A 151 19.87 10.44 14.07
N LYS A 152 19.98 10.99 12.85
CA LYS A 152 21.13 10.75 11.97
C LYS A 152 21.24 11.82 10.90
N LYS A 153 22.45 11.95 10.36
CA LYS A 153 22.74 12.76 9.17
C LYS A 153 22.70 11.86 7.94
N LYS A 154 22.06 12.32 6.88
CA LYS A 154 22.08 11.70 5.55
C LYS A 154 22.39 12.77 4.52
N ASP A 155 23.57 12.70 3.94
CA ASP A 155 24.09 13.71 3.02
C ASP A 155 24.05 15.11 3.66
N SER A 156 23.36 16.08 3.06
CA SER A 156 23.14 17.44 3.61
C SER A 156 21.82 17.60 4.38
N TRP A 157 21.25 16.50 4.88
CA TRP A 157 19.98 16.50 5.61
C TRP A 157 20.13 15.85 6.98
N TYR A 158 19.46 16.42 7.96
CA TYR A 158 19.30 15.83 9.28
C TYR A 158 17.93 15.20 9.40
N GLU A 159 17.92 13.95 9.87
CA GLU A 159 16.71 13.23 10.22
C GLU A 159 16.33 13.54 11.66
N ILE A 160 15.10 14.02 11.83
CA ILE A 160 14.51 14.41 13.11
C ILE A 160 13.21 13.66 13.38
N ILE A 161 12.83 13.53 14.65
CA ILE A 161 11.47 13.13 15.02
C ILE A 161 10.54 14.35 14.99
N PHE A 162 9.74 14.43 13.93
CA PHE A 162 8.66 15.40 13.75
C PHE A 162 7.35 14.85 14.35
N ASN A 163 6.57 15.69 15.03
CA ASN A 163 5.30 15.31 15.66
C ASN A 163 5.39 14.07 16.58
N GLY A 164 6.52 13.87 17.26
CA GLY A 164 6.71 12.84 18.29
C GLY A 164 6.90 11.40 17.79
N LYS A 165 6.55 11.09 16.53
CA LYS A 165 6.73 9.74 15.93
C LYS A 165 7.08 9.73 14.44
N THR A 166 6.92 10.84 13.74
CA THR A 166 7.14 10.90 12.29
C THR A 166 8.58 11.25 12.00
N HIS A 167 9.23 10.54 11.08
CA HIS A 167 10.56 10.91 10.61
C HIS A 167 10.45 12.07 9.63
N GLY A 168 11.19 13.14 9.87
CA GLY A 168 11.27 14.30 8.99
C GLY A 168 12.71 14.62 8.65
N PHE A 169 12.92 15.18 7.47
CA PHE A 169 14.23 15.63 7.00
C PHE A 169 14.26 17.15 6.92
N VAL A 170 15.31 17.74 7.49
CA VAL A 170 15.58 19.18 7.42
C VAL A 170 16.99 19.39 6.89
N ASN A 171 17.17 20.38 6.03
CA ASN A 171 18.47 20.65 5.44
C ASN A 171 19.42 21.25 6.49
N GLU A 172 20.66 20.78 6.53
CA GLU A 172 21.69 21.21 7.49
C GLU A 172 22.03 22.71 7.43
N GLU A 173 21.74 23.37 6.30
CA GLU A 173 21.99 24.79 6.10
C GLU A 173 21.16 25.66 7.05
N PHE A 174 19.94 25.25 7.39
CA PHE A 174 19.00 26.06 8.17
C PHE A 174 19.02 25.76 9.67
N VAL A 175 19.69 24.69 10.08
CA VAL A 175 19.61 24.17 11.45
C VAL A 175 20.97 23.88 12.04
N GLU A 176 21.03 23.92 13.36
CA GLU A 176 22.22 23.64 14.15
C GLU A 176 21.96 22.50 15.13
N ILE A 177 23.00 21.71 15.40
CA ILE A 177 22.93 20.63 16.38
C ILE A 177 23.40 21.19 17.72
N LYS A 178 22.49 21.25 18.70
CA LYS A 178 22.79 21.52 20.10
C LYS A 178 22.94 20.21 20.85
N LYS A 179 24.00 20.08 21.64
CA LYS A 179 24.23 18.94 22.53
C LYS A 179 23.79 19.28 23.94
#